data_AF-A0A818U8I6-F1
#
_entry.id   AF-A0A818U8I6-F1
#
_cell.length_a   1.000
_cell.length_b   1.000
_cell.length_c   1.000
_cell.angle_alpha   90.00
_cell.angle_beta   90.00
_cell.angle_gamma   90.00
#
_symmetry.space_group_name_H-M   'P 1'
#
loop_
_entity.id
_entity.type
_entity.pdbx_description
1 polymer ?
#
loop_
_entity_poly.entity_id
_entity_poly.type
_entity_poly.pdbx_seq_one_letter_code
_entity_poly.pdbx_strand_id
1 'polypeptide(L)'
;MMSPILIPVNQTTVINVPVVDDDGDIIRCRWSTTANGVDECGGVCPPGSLPSNTIIYPNCTILIIGQIVGNWFAVALMVEDFINSTSTTSLSSVPVQFLVQVVQESSCPNPPTIIGTPSEQSCIAVVTGQIFTSQLIAINSCNSNVTIIDITILAFLGMIRGNITQLNTTAYYVDLSWTPTVSQLGYQLMCAMAFNSQNVQSSQYCFKFYVTQTSVCGCPDSVLRDCFF
;
A
#
# COMPACT_ATOMS: atom_id res chain seq x y z
N MET A 1 0.07 6.27 -0.31
CA MET A 1 -0.90 5.34 -0.91
C MET A 1 -0.57 5.14 -2.38
N MET A 2 -0.77 3.93 -2.92
CA MET A 2 -0.68 3.71 -4.36
C MET A 2 -1.80 4.50 -5.07
N SER A 3 -1.46 5.16 -6.19
CA SER A 3 -2.40 6.01 -6.92
C SER A 3 -2.05 6.04 -8.42
N PRO A 4 -3.03 5.87 -9.33
CA PRO A 4 -4.42 5.54 -9.04
C PRO A 4 -4.62 4.08 -8.64
N ILE A 5 -5.73 3.81 -7.96
CA ILE A 5 -6.28 2.46 -7.78
C ILE A 5 -7.39 2.26 -8.82
N LEU A 6 -7.26 1.21 -9.63
CA LEU A 6 -8.25 0.84 -10.64
C LEU A 6 -9.34 -0.03 -10.01
N ILE A 7 -10.60 0.36 -10.17
CA ILE A 7 -11.75 -0.40 -9.70
C ILE A 7 -12.64 -0.81 -10.88
N PRO A 8 -13.05 -2.08 -11.01
CA PRO A 8 -13.97 -2.48 -12.07
C PRO A 8 -15.35 -1.84 -11.89
N VAL A 9 -15.98 -1.46 -13.00
CA VAL A 9 -17.34 -0.92 -13.01
C VAL A 9 -18.34 -1.92 -12.41
N ASN A 10 -19.28 -1.43 -11.61
CA ASN A 10 -20.36 -2.19 -10.95
C ASN A 10 -19.89 -3.34 -10.04
N GLN A 11 -18.63 -3.33 -9.61
CA GLN A 11 -18.12 -4.29 -8.64
C GLN A 11 -17.71 -3.60 -7.33
N THR A 12 -18.02 -4.25 -6.21
CA THR A 12 -17.53 -3.83 -4.90
C THR A 12 -16.04 -4.11 -4.82
N THR A 13 -15.24 -3.05 -4.72
CA THR A 13 -13.80 -3.16 -4.50
C THR A 13 -13.46 -2.83 -3.06
N VAL A 14 -12.63 -3.68 -2.46
CA VAL A 14 -12.06 -3.48 -1.12
C VAL A 14 -10.69 -2.84 -1.27
N ILE A 15 -10.49 -1.67 -0.67
CA ILE A 15 -9.20 -0.99 -0.65
C ILE A 15 -8.72 -0.95 0.79
N ASN A 16 -7.58 -1.58 1.05
CA ASN A 16 -6.89 -1.48 2.33
C ASN A 16 -5.86 -0.35 2.26
N VAL A 17 -5.96 0.61 3.17
CA VAL A 17 -4.95 1.67 3.32
C VAL A 17 -3.85 1.10 4.22
N PRO A 18 -2.61 0.96 3.71
CA PRO A 18 -1.53 0.40 4.48
C PRO A 18 -1.05 1.45 5.49
N VAL A 19 -1.00 1.02 6.75
CA VAL A 19 -0.65 1.86 7.89
C VAL A 19 0.46 1.18 8.68
N VAL A 20 1.31 1.99 9.29
CA VAL A 20 2.32 1.55 10.24
C VAL A 20 2.16 2.37 11.51
N ASP A 21 2.36 1.67 12.61
CA ASP A 21 2.30 2.18 13.95
C ASP A 21 3.56 1.70 14.66
N ASP A 22 4.21 2.57 15.42
CA ASP A 22 5.56 2.36 15.95
C ASP A 22 5.56 1.96 17.44
N ASP A 23 4.50 2.30 18.18
CA ASP A 23 4.38 2.19 19.63
C ASP A 23 3.23 1.28 20.11
N GLY A 24 2.49 0.66 19.19
CA GLY A 24 1.46 -0.34 19.49
C GLY A 24 0.08 0.26 19.80
N ASP A 25 -0.13 1.51 19.38
CA ASP A 25 -1.37 2.25 19.52
C ASP A 25 -2.41 1.81 18.47
N ILE A 26 -3.65 2.23 18.70
CA ILE A 26 -4.81 1.81 17.91
C ILE A 26 -5.03 2.77 16.75
N ILE A 27 -4.62 2.34 15.56
CA ILE A 27 -4.90 3.07 14.32
C ILE A 27 -6.38 2.98 13.95
N ARG A 28 -6.97 4.15 13.66
CA ARG A 28 -8.29 4.25 13.04
C ARG A 28 -8.32 5.22 11.87
N CYS A 29 -9.17 4.92 10.90
CA CYS A 29 -9.41 5.81 9.77
C CYS A 29 -10.82 6.40 9.77
N ARG A 30 -10.90 7.63 9.28
CA ARG A 30 -12.15 8.35 9.00
C ARG A 30 -12.01 9.19 7.75
N TRP A 31 -13.12 9.60 7.16
CA TRP A 31 -13.08 10.60 6.09
C TRP A 31 -12.49 11.92 6.59
N SER A 32 -11.70 12.56 5.72
CA SER A 32 -11.26 13.94 5.94
C SER A 32 -12.46 14.87 5.87
N THR A 33 -12.41 15.92 6.68
CA THR A 33 -13.50 16.90 6.79
C THR A 33 -12.97 18.33 6.62
N THR A 34 -13.86 19.24 6.25
CA THR A 34 -13.62 20.67 6.43
C THR A 34 -14.42 21.12 7.64
N ALA A 35 -13.77 21.21 8.79
CA ALA A 35 -14.40 21.57 10.06
C ALA A 35 -13.51 22.52 10.86
N ASN A 36 -14.12 23.40 11.65
CA ASN A 36 -13.42 24.31 12.55
C ASN A 36 -12.32 25.16 11.88
N GLY A 37 -12.49 25.50 10.60
CA GLY A 37 -11.51 26.28 9.83
C GLY A 37 -10.29 25.49 9.34
N VAL A 38 -10.25 24.17 9.54
CA VAL A 38 -9.24 23.26 9.00
C VAL A 38 -9.82 22.53 7.79
N ASP A 39 -9.13 22.60 6.66
CA ASP A 39 -9.47 21.84 5.46
C ASP A 39 -8.57 20.61 5.33
N GLU A 40 -8.99 19.50 5.93
CA GLU A 40 -8.23 18.23 5.89
C GLU A 40 -8.29 17.57 4.50
N CYS A 41 -9.29 17.89 3.69
CA CYS A 41 -9.53 17.24 2.41
C CYS A 41 -8.97 18.02 1.22
N GLY A 42 -8.49 19.24 1.41
CA GLY A 42 -7.91 20.06 0.32
C GLY A 42 -8.88 20.27 -0.85
N GLY A 43 -10.17 20.43 -0.56
CA GLY A 43 -11.22 20.61 -1.56
C GLY A 43 -11.87 19.34 -2.14
N VAL A 44 -11.47 18.13 -1.72
CA VAL A 44 -12.06 16.86 -2.20
C VAL A 44 -12.72 16.05 -1.07
N CYS A 45 -13.53 16.73 -0.25
CA CYS A 45 -14.17 16.12 0.92
C CYS A 45 -15.21 15.04 0.56
N PRO A 46 -15.09 13.83 1.13
CA PRO A 46 -16.17 12.86 1.13
C PRO A 46 -17.40 13.35 1.92
N PRO A 47 -18.61 12.88 1.58
CA PRO A 47 -18.90 11.90 0.54
C PRO A 47 -18.98 12.50 -0.88
N GLY A 48 -18.92 13.83 -1.03
CA GLY A 48 -19.15 14.50 -2.31
C GLY A 48 -18.12 14.20 -3.40
N SER A 49 -16.89 13.85 -3.01
CA SER A 49 -15.82 13.45 -3.92
C SER A 49 -15.85 11.98 -4.36
N LEU A 50 -16.79 11.18 -3.83
CA LEU A 50 -16.84 9.72 -3.98
C LEU A 50 -18.20 9.22 -4.51
N PRO A 51 -18.26 7.99 -5.06
CA PRO A 51 -19.54 7.36 -5.37
C PRO A 51 -20.45 7.25 -4.16
N SER A 52 -21.76 7.32 -4.40
CA SER A 52 -22.76 7.04 -3.37
C SER A 52 -22.56 5.63 -2.80
N ASN A 53 -22.75 5.48 -1.49
CA ASN A 53 -22.51 4.23 -0.73
C ASN A 53 -21.04 3.81 -0.55
N THR A 54 -20.07 4.70 -0.82
CA THR A 54 -18.68 4.45 -0.43
C THR A 54 -18.57 4.47 1.10
N ILE A 55 -18.00 3.42 1.69
CA ILE A 55 -17.87 3.24 3.15
C ILE A 55 -16.39 3.19 3.50
N ILE A 56 -16.03 3.83 4.61
CA ILE A 56 -14.76 3.61 5.30
C ILE A 56 -15.03 2.98 6.66
N TYR A 57 -14.26 1.94 6.99
CA TYR A 57 -14.28 1.30 8.29
C TYR A 57 -13.12 1.84 9.16
N PRO A 58 -13.26 1.80 10.50
CA PRO A 58 -12.20 2.22 11.40
C PRO A 58 -10.88 1.50 11.17
N ASN A 59 -10.88 0.25 10.73
CA ASN A 59 -9.66 -0.51 10.41
C ASN A 59 -8.99 -0.10 9.08
N CYS A 60 -9.31 1.07 8.55
CA CYS A 60 -8.72 1.61 7.32
C CYS A 60 -9.02 0.80 6.04
N THR A 61 -10.13 0.06 6.06
CA THR A 61 -10.71 -0.60 4.88
C THR A 61 -11.79 0.28 4.25
N ILE A 62 -11.72 0.47 2.94
CA ILE A 62 -12.73 1.19 2.14
C ILE A 62 -13.48 0.20 1.25
N LEU A 63 -14.79 0.33 1.19
CA LEU A 63 -15.64 -0.31 0.18
C LEU A 63 -16.14 0.74 -0.79
N ILE A 64 -15.88 0.53 -2.08
CA ILE A 64 -16.25 1.46 -3.14
C ILE A 64 -16.83 0.71 -4.35
N ILE A 65 -17.82 1.31 -5.00
CA ILE A 65 -18.42 0.80 -6.25
C ILE A 65 -18.44 1.95 -7.25
N GLY A 66 -17.71 1.79 -8.35
CA GLY A 66 -17.74 2.73 -9.48
C GLY A 66 -18.83 2.37 -10.48
N GLN A 67 -19.69 3.32 -10.86
CA GLN A 67 -20.83 3.03 -11.75
C GLN A 67 -20.60 3.37 -13.22
N ILE A 68 -19.64 4.27 -13.51
CA ILE A 68 -19.40 4.80 -14.85
C ILE A 68 -17.91 4.67 -15.18
N VAL A 69 -17.59 3.92 -16.23
CA VAL A 69 -16.21 3.73 -16.71
C VAL A 69 -15.60 5.08 -17.10
N GLY A 70 -14.33 5.29 -16.72
CA GLY A 70 -13.58 6.51 -16.99
C GLY A 70 -13.73 7.58 -15.92
N ASN A 71 -14.67 7.44 -14.98
CA ASN A 71 -14.78 8.36 -13.86
C ASN A 71 -13.56 8.26 -12.93
N TRP A 72 -13.17 9.42 -12.42
CA TRP A 72 -12.11 9.58 -11.43
C TRP A 72 -12.71 10.09 -10.13
N PHE A 73 -12.24 9.53 -9.01
CA PHE A 73 -12.61 9.93 -7.68
C PHE A 73 -11.35 10.23 -6.88
N ALA A 74 -11.38 11.31 -6.11
CA ALA A 74 -10.31 11.65 -5.19
C ALA A 74 -10.73 11.21 -3.78
N VAL A 75 -9.97 10.29 -3.21
CA VAL A 75 -10.18 9.81 -1.85
C VAL A 75 -9.34 10.66 -0.92
N ALA A 76 -9.96 11.23 0.11
CA ALA A 76 -9.27 11.95 1.19
C ALA A 76 -9.74 11.41 2.54
N LEU A 77 -8.80 10.91 3.34
CA LEU A 77 -9.05 10.35 4.67
C LEU A 77 -7.98 10.78 5.67
N MET A 78 -8.29 10.65 6.95
CA MET A 78 -7.35 10.80 8.04
C MET A 78 -7.02 9.42 8.59
N VAL A 79 -5.72 9.12 8.69
CA VAL A 79 -5.20 8.01 9.49
C VAL A 79 -4.84 8.59 10.84
N GLU A 80 -5.46 8.09 11.89
CA GLU A 80 -5.33 8.65 13.23
C GLU A 80 -4.91 7.57 14.21
N ASP A 81 -4.07 7.97 15.14
CA ASP A 81 -3.50 7.10 16.14
C ASP A 81 -4.04 7.41 17.55
N PHE A 82 -4.24 6.37 18.36
CA PHE A 82 -4.90 6.45 19.66
C PHE A 82 -4.30 5.46 20.66
N ILE A 83 -3.96 5.96 21.84
CA ILE A 83 -3.42 5.17 22.96
C ILE A 83 -4.22 3.89 23.34
N ASN A 84 -5.52 3.84 23.04
CA ASN A 84 -6.35 2.64 23.20
C ASN A 84 -7.67 2.74 22.43
N SER A 85 -8.43 1.64 22.42
CA SER A 85 -9.70 1.51 21.69
C SER A 85 -10.84 2.41 22.16
N THR A 86 -10.78 2.92 23.40
CA THR A 86 -11.83 3.78 23.98
C THR A 86 -11.50 5.26 23.90
N SER A 87 -10.25 5.63 23.58
CA SER A 87 -9.86 7.02 23.39
C SER A 87 -10.66 7.67 22.27
N THR A 88 -11.01 8.94 22.46
CA THR A 88 -11.68 9.78 21.46
C THR A 88 -10.78 10.88 20.92
N THR A 89 -9.59 11.05 21.49
CA THR A 89 -8.62 12.08 21.08
C THR A 89 -7.41 11.38 20.47
N SER A 90 -7.08 11.74 19.23
CA SER A 90 -5.93 11.19 18.54
C SER A 90 -4.63 11.78 19.10
N LEU A 91 -3.58 10.96 19.14
CA LEU A 91 -2.21 11.38 19.43
C LEU A 91 -1.55 11.97 18.17
N SER A 92 -1.87 11.39 17.02
CA SER A 92 -1.39 11.81 15.71
C SER A 92 -2.51 11.69 14.66
N SER A 93 -2.48 12.58 13.68
CA SER A 93 -3.43 12.60 12.56
C SER A 93 -2.69 12.90 11.26
N VAL A 94 -2.69 11.94 10.33
CA VAL A 94 -1.99 12.03 9.03
C VAL A 94 -3.02 12.04 7.90
N PRO A 95 -3.06 13.10 7.06
CA PRO A 95 -3.92 13.12 5.90
C PRO A 95 -3.37 12.20 4.80
N VAL A 96 -4.25 11.37 4.23
CA VAL A 96 -3.94 10.48 3.12
C VAL A 96 -4.88 10.78 1.96
N GLN A 97 -4.29 11.01 0.79
CA GLN A 97 -5.03 11.26 -0.44
C GLN A 97 -4.53 10.36 -1.57
N PHE A 98 -5.45 9.84 -2.38
CA PHE A 98 -5.13 9.07 -3.58
C PHE A 98 -6.30 9.10 -4.57
N LEU A 99 -6.02 8.74 -5.82
CA LEU A 99 -7.02 8.69 -6.87
C LEU A 99 -7.53 7.27 -7.08
N VAL A 100 -8.81 7.18 -7.43
CA VAL A 100 -9.47 5.95 -7.88
C VAL A 100 -10.01 6.18 -9.27
N GLN A 101 -9.79 5.24 -10.18
CA GLN A 101 -10.33 5.28 -11.53
C GLN A 101 -11.25 4.07 -11.77
N VAL A 102 -12.44 4.33 -12.29
CA VAL A 102 -13.35 3.26 -12.72
C VAL A 102 -12.92 2.75 -14.08
N VAL A 103 -12.66 1.46 -14.18
CA VAL A 103 -12.24 0.79 -15.41
C VAL A 103 -13.27 -0.22 -15.87
N GLN A 104 -13.21 -0.55 -17.16
CA GLN A 104 -14.01 -1.63 -17.73
C GLN A 104 -13.63 -2.94 -17.03
N GLU A 105 -14.64 -3.78 -16.76
CA GLU A 105 -14.38 -5.13 -16.28
C GLU A 105 -13.51 -5.90 -17.29
N SER A 106 -12.43 -6.50 -16.79
CA SER A 106 -11.50 -7.25 -17.63
C SER A 106 -12.02 -8.64 -17.92
N SER A 107 -11.70 -9.17 -19.10
CA SER A 107 -11.90 -10.59 -19.42
C SER A 107 -10.93 -11.52 -18.66
N CYS A 108 -10.04 -10.94 -17.87
CA CYS A 108 -9.03 -11.65 -17.10
C CYS A 108 -9.63 -12.18 -15.79
N PRO A 109 -9.82 -13.51 -15.64
CA PRO A 109 -10.49 -14.06 -14.47
C PRO A 109 -9.65 -13.93 -13.19
N ASN A 110 -8.32 -13.91 -13.33
CA ASN A 110 -7.39 -13.82 -12.21
C ASN A 110 -6.44 -12.63 -12.45
N PRO A 111 -6.51 -11.59 -11.61
CA PRO A 111 -5.52 -10.53 -11.61
C PRO A 111 -4.10 -11.06 -11.40
N PRO A 112 -3.07 -10.29 -11.79
CA PRO A 112 -1.69 -10.61 -11.41
C PRO A 112 -1.52 -10.75 -9.90
N THR A 113 -0.54 -11.54 -9.47
CA THR A 113 -0.15 -11.65 -8.06
C THR A 113 1.32 -11.28 -7.89
N ILE A 114 1.69 -10.78 -6.72
CA ILE A 114 3.08 -10.49 -6.37
C ILE A 114 3.53 -11.49 -5.30
N ILE A 115 4.73 -12.03 -5.46
CA ILE A 115 5.48 -12.73 -4.43
C ILE A 115 6.86 -12.08 -4.28
N GLY A 116 7.47 -12.20 -3.10
CA GLY A 116 8.71 -11.53 -2.80
C GLY A 116 9.35 -12.03 -1.52
N THR A 117 10.59 -11.61 -1.32
CA THR A 117 11.31 -11.74 -0.04
C THR A 117 11.82 -10.36 0.32
N PRO A 118 11.13 -9.63 1.20
CA PRO A 118 10.22 -10.11 2.25
C PRO A 118 8.82 -10.47 1.77
N SER A 119 8.13 -11.32 2.53
CA SER A 119 6.77 -11.75 2.23
C SER A 119 5.74 -10.64 2.50
N GLU A 120 4.53 -10.76 1.96
CA GLU A 120 3.45 -9.81 2.23
C GLU A 120 3.18 -9.70 3.74
N GLN A 121 2.93 -8.49 4.21
CA GLN A 121 2.67 -8.10 5.60
C GLN A 121 3.79 -8.45 6.59
N SER A 122 4.94 -8.91 6.11
CA SER A 122 6.09 -9.16 6.96
C SER A 122 6.78 -7.86 7.38
N CYS A 123 7.65 -8.00 8.37
CA CYS A 123 8.55 -6.95 8.77
C CYS A 123 9.99 -7.46 8.82
N ILE A 124 10.92 -6.67 8.30
CA ILE A 124 12.35 -6.99 8.29
C ILE A 124 13.19 -5.91 8.96
N ALA A 125 14.13 -6.33 9.80
CA ALA A 125 15.12 -5.43 10.37
C ALA A 125 16.23 -5.13 9.34
N VAL A 126 16.61 -3.87 9.24
CA VAL A 126 17.72 -3.41 8.38
C VAL A 126 18.61 -2.44 9.15
N VAL A 127 19.90 -2.45 8.85
CA VAL A 127 20.90 -1.65 9.56
C VAL A 127 21.34 -0.47 8.72
N THR A 128 21.38 0.72 9.33
CA THR A 128 21.85 1.95 8.67
C THR A 128 23.23 1.75 8.04
N GLY A 129 23.42 2.24 6.81
CA GLY A 129 24.67 2.13 6.06
C GLY A 129 24.93 0.77 5.40
N GLN A 130 24.11 -0.26 5.67
CA GLN A 130 24.19 -1.54 4.96
C GLN A 130 23.23 -1.55 3.77
N ILE A 131 23.65 -2.12 2.64
CA ILE A 131 22.77 -2.27 1.48
C ILE A 131 21.82 -3.44 1.72
N PHE A 132 20.53 -3.15 1.65
CA PHE A 132 19.47 -4.13 1.52
C PHE A 132 19.21 -4.38 0.03
N THR A 133 19.04 -5.63 -0.36
CA THR A 133 18.63 -6.03 -1.71
C THR A 133 17.55 -7.09 -1.65
N SER A 134 16.56 -6.98 -2.54
CA SER A 134 15.42 -7.89 -2.61
C SER A 134 14.89 -7.98 -4.04
N GLN A 135 14.03 -8.96 -4.30
CA GLN A 135 13.34 -9.10 -5.57
C GLN A 135 11.83 -9.25 -5.33
N LEU A 136 11.04 -8.53 -6.13
CA LEU A 136 9.60 -8.77 -6.25
C LEU A 136 9.32 -9.41 -7.59
N ILE A 137 8.51 -10.47 -7.57
CA ILE A 137 8.11 -11.23 -8.74
C ILE A 137 6.61 -11.08 -8.92
N ALA A 138 6.19 -10.55 -10.06
CA ALA A 138 4.81 -10.54 -10.49
C ALA A 138 4.51 -11.77 -11.37
N ILE A 139 3.44 -12.47 -11.06
CA ILE A 139 2.97 -13.65 -11.77
C ILE A 139 1.69 -13.28 -12.53
N ASN A 140 1.72 -13.48 -13.84
CA ASN A 140 0.54 -13.41 -14.68
C ASN A 140 -0.27 -14.71 -14.54
N SER A 141 -1.44 -14.61 -13.92
CA SER A 141 -2.40 -15.72 -13.77
C SER A 141 -3.60 -15.62 -14.72
N CYS A 142 -3.49 -14.72 -15.70
CA CYS A 142 -4.55 -14.44 -16.68
C CYS A 142 -4.57 -15.51 -17.79
N ASN A 143 -4.08 -15.16 -18.99
CA ASN A 143 -3.84 -16.08 -20.09
C ASN A 143 -2.46 -15.80 -20.71
N SER A 144 -2.00 -16.68 -21.61
CA SER A 144 -0.66 -16.63 -22.21
C SER A 144 -0.39 -15.42 -23.11
N ASN A 145 -1.43 -14.70 -23.55
CA ASN A 145 -1.28 -13.52 -24.43
C ASN A 145 -1.15 -12.21 -23.64
N VAL A 146 -1.25 -12.29 -22.32
CA VAL A 146 -1.13 -11.16 -21.41
C VAL A 146 0.25 -11.18 -20.78
N THR A 147 0.87 -10.01 -20.65
CA THR A 147 2.20 -9.85 -20.05
C THR A 147 2.13 -8.87 -18.89
N ILE A 148 3.04 -8.99 -17.92
CA ILE A 148 3.20 -7.95 -16.91
C ILE A 148 3.97 -6.81 -17.56
N ILE A 149 3.42 -5.60 -17.47
CA ILE A 149 4.01 -4.39 -18.05
C ILE A 149 4.68 -3.53 -16.99
N ASP A 150 4.25 -3.63 -15.74
CA ASP A 150 4.85 -2.88 -14.65
C ASP A 150 4.68 -3.56 -13.28
N ILE A 151 5.62 -3.25 -12.38
CA ILE A 151 5.54 -3.51 -10.94
C ILE A 151 5.82 -2.18 -10.26
N THR A 152 4.78 -1.37 -10.07
CA THR A 152 4.90 -0.04 -9.48
C THR A 152 5.12 -0.17 -7.97
N ILE A 153 6.01 0.65 -7.42
CA ILE A 153 6.28 0.68 -5.98
C ILE A 153 5.94 2.05 -5.38
N LEU A 154 5.40 2.04 -4.17
CA LEU A 154 5.33 3.17 -3.26
C LEU A 154 6.28 2.88 -2.11
N ALA A 155 7.33 3.68 -1.98
CA ALA A 155 8.34 3.52 -0.93
C ALA A 155 8.74 4.88 -0.36
N PHE A 156 9.41 4.82 0.79
CA PHE A 156 10.14 5.93 1.40
C PHE A 156 11.35 6.36 0.56
N LEU A 157 11.99 7.47 0.98
CA LEU A 157 13.11 8.07 0.28
C LEU A 157 14.33 7.12 0.18
N GLY A 158 14.90 7.02 -1.02
CA GLY A 158 16.15 6.29 -1.27
C GLY A 158 15.99 4.82 -1.66
N MET A 159 14.77 4.27 -1.65
CA MET A 159 14.51 2.96 -2.26
C MET A 159 14.69 3.04 -3.77
N ILE A 160 15.54 2.18 -4.32
CA ILE A 160 15.86 2.10 -5.75
C ILE A 160 15.18 0.86 -6.32
N ARG A 161 14.44 1.07 -7.41
CA ARG A 161 13.79 0.03 -8.21
C ARG A 161 14.57 -0.19 -9.51
N GLY A 162 14.90 -1.43 -9.82
CA GLY A 162 15.44 -1.84 -11.11
C GLY A 162 14.40 -1.82 -12.23
N ASN A 163 14.84 -2.16 -13.44
CA ASN A 163 13.94 -2.35 -14.57
C ASN A 163 13.15 -3.66 -14.43
N ILE A 164 11.92 -3.66 -14.95
CA ILE A 164 11.15 -4.90 -15.06
C ILE A 164 11.86 -5.85 -16.04
N THR A 165 12.09 -7.08 -15.59
CA THR A 165 12.77 -8.12 -16.37
C THR A 165 11.91 -9.37 -16.41
N GLN A 166 11.78 -9.97 -17.59
CA GLN A 166 11.04 -11.21 -17.74
C GLN A 166 11.86 -12.37 -17.17
N LEU A 167 11.30 -13.10 -16.21
CA LEU A 167 11.90 -14.32 -15.65
C LEU A 167 11.58 -15.54 -16.52
N ASN A 168 10.32 -15.66 -16.93
CA ASN A 168 9.82 -16.70 -17.82
C ASN A 168 8.53 -16.23 -18.52
N THR A 169 7.80 -17.14 -19.16
CA THR A 169 6.59 -16.79 -19.92
C THR A 169 5.47 -16.17 -19.09
N THR A 170 5.40 -16.46 -17.79
CA THR A 170 4.33 -15.98 -16.89
C THR A 170 4.82 -15.08 -15.76
N ALA A 171 6.13 -15.01 -15.50
CA ALA A 171 6.69 -14.27 -14.37
C ALA A 171 7.67 -13.18 -14.81
N TYR A 172 7.59 -12.05 -14.12
CA TYR A 172 8.44 -10.86 -14.31
C TYR A 172 8.91 -10.39 -12.95
N TYR A 173 10.10 -9.82 -12.87
CA TYR A 173 10.63 -9.34 -11.60
C TYR A 173 11.20 -7.93 -11.70
N VAL A 174 11.30 -7.29 -10.54
CA VAL A 174 12.09 -6.08 -10.31
C VAL A 174 13.00 -6.29 -9.11
N ASP A 175 14.24 -5.85 -9.24
CA ASP A 175 15.16 -5.80 -8.13
C ASP A 175 14.95 -4.51 -7.34
N LEU A 176 15.06 -4.62 -6.02
CA LEU A 176 14.98 -3.55 -5.07
C LEU A 176 16.32 -3.41 -4.36
N SER A 177 16.79 -2.19 -4.19
CA SER A 177 17.96 -1.92 -3.37
C SER A 177 17.79 -0.64 -2.56
N TRP A 178 18.32 -0.63 -1.34
CA TRP A 178 18.24 0.52 -0.46
C TRP A 178 19.35 0.50 0.58
N THR A 179 19.87 1.67 0.91
CA THR A 179 20.80 1.85 2.03
C THR A 179 20.17 2.84 3.03
N PRO A 180 19.62 2.36 4.15
CA PRO A 180 19.02 3.21 5.17
C PRO A 180 20.02 4.19 5.78
N THR A 181 19.52 5.36 6.15
CA THR A 181 20.27 6.41 6.85
C THR A 181 19.77 6.60 8.28
N VAL A 182 20.56 7.27 9.11
CA VAL A 182 20.20 7.54 10.52
C VAL A 182 18.94 8.40 10.69
N SER A 183 18.54 9.16 9.67
CA SER A 183 17.29 9.92 9.68
C SER A 183 16.05 9.06 9.38
N GLN A 184 16.24 7.79 9.06
CA GLN A 184 15.17 6.85 8.71
C GLN A 184 14.96 5.78 9.78
N LEU A 185 15.53 5.96 10.99
CA LEU A 185 15.32 5.07 12.12
C LEU A 185 13.82 4.91 12.43
N GLY A 186 13.43 3.72 12.89
CA GLY A 186 12.03 3.35 13.10
C GLY A 186 11.44 2.61 11.90
N TYR A 187 10.11 2.56 11.83
CA TYR A 187 9.46 1.82 10.75
C TYR A 187 9.43 2.57 9.43
N GLN A 188 9.54 1.81 8.34
CA GLN A 188 9.38 2.29 6.99
C GLN A 188 8.48 1.33 6.20
N LEU A 189 7.49 1.87 5.49
CA LEU A 189 6.51 1.07 4.73
C LEU A 189 6.85 1.08 3.24
N MET A 190 6.76 -0.09 2.60
CA MET A 190 6.76 -0.19 1.15
C MET A 190 5.59 -1.05 0.67
N CYS A 191 4.97 -0.61 -0.42
CA CYS A 191 3.90 -1.34 -1.11
C CYS A 191 4.19 -1.42 -2.60
N ALA A 192 3.72 -2.49 -3.24
CA ALA A 192 3.84 -2.69 -4.68
C ALA A 192 2.50 -3.15 -5.29
N MET A 193 2.30 -2.86 -6.58
CA MET A 193 1.21 -3.39 -7.38
C MET A 193 1.74 -3.75 -8.78
N ALA A 194 1.27 -4.88 -9.31
CA ALA A 194 1.62 -5.34 -10.64
C ALA A 194 0.50 -4.99 -11.62
N PHE A 195 0.87 -4.53 -12.80
CA PHE A 195 -0.06 -4.21 -13.89
C PHE A 195 0.26 -5.07 -15.10
N ASN A 196 -0.78 -5.59 -15.74
CA ASN A 196 -0.63 -6.35 -16.97
C ASN A 196 -1.00 -5.54 -18.22
N SER A 197 -0.76 -6.09 -19.41
CA SER A 197 -1.02 -5.45 -20.70
C SER A 197 -2.50 -5.18 -20.99
N GLN A 198 -3.42 -5.62 -20.12
CA GLN A 198 -4.85 -5.30 -20.15
C GLN A 198 -5.26 -4.30 -19.06
N ASN A 199 -4.29 -3.65 -18.39
CA ASN A 199 -4.48 -2.75 -17.25
C ASN A 199 -5.20 -3.39 -16.05
N VAL A 200 -5.09 -4.71 -15.88
CA VAL A 200 -5.53 -5.38 -14.65
C VAL A 200 -4.42 -5.26 -13.63
N GLN A 201 -4.78 -4.77 -12.45
CA GLN A 201 -3.87 -4.59 -11.33
C GLN A 201 -3.95 -5.75 -10.34
N SER A 202 -2.84 -6.07 -9.67
CA SER A 202 -2.85 -6.95 -8.49
C SER A 202 -3.46 -6.26 -7.27
N SER A 203 -3.71 -7.03 -6.22
CA SER A 203 -3.81 -6.47 -4.86
C SER A 203 -2.50 -5.76 -4.48
N GLN A 204 -2.59 -4.81 -3.53
CA GLN A 204 -1.40 -4.19 -2.95
C GLN A 204 -0.59 -5.21 -2.16
N TYR A 205 0.70 -5.32 -2.46
CA TYR A 205 1.66 -6.15 -1.75
C TYR A 205 2.53 -5.26 -0.87
N CYS A 206 2.29 -5.26 0.44
CA CYS A 206 2.96 -4.35 1.38
C CYS A 206 3.80 -5.11 2.40
N PHE A 207 4.96 -4.58 2.77
CA PHE A 207 5.76 -5.05 3.90
C PHE A 207 6.53 -3.89 4.53
N LYS A 208 7.04 -4.11 5.74
CA LYS A 208 7.65 -3.08 6.57
C LYS A 208 9.13 -3.36 6.77
N PHE A 209 9.89 -2.29 6.95
CA PHE A 209 11.26 -2.30 7.40
C PHE A 209 11.31 -1.69 8.79
N TYR A 210 12.15 -2.23 9.67
CA TYR A 210 12.52 -1.58 10.92
C TYR A 210 14.00 -1.21 10.88
N VAL A 211 14.28 0.09 10.83
CA VAL A 211 15.64 0.60 10.63
C VAL A 211 16.33 0.84 11.96
N THR A 212 17.53 0.27 12.11
CA THR A 212 18.32 0.33 13.34
C THR A 212 19.77 0.70 13.08
N GLN A 213 20.48 1.21 14.09
CA GLN A 213 21.92 1.53 13.98
C GLN A 213 22.82 0.31 14.19
N THR A 214 22.34 -0.67 14.95
CA THR A 214 23.03 -1.94 15.23
C THR A 214 22.16 -3.09 14.77
N SER A 215 22.75 -4.25 14.50
CA SER A 215 21.98 -5.46 14.21
C SER A 215 21.02 -5.77 15.35
N VAL A 216 19.72 -5.67 15.10
CA VAL A 216 18.66 -6.10 16.03
C VAL A 216 17.94 -7.29 15.37
N CYS A 217 17.62 -8.32 16.16
CA CYS A 217 16.87 -9.46 15.66
C CYS A 217 15.39 -9.11 15.57
N GLY A 218 14.90 -9.00 14.34
CA GLY A 218 13.47 -8.86 14.05
C GLY A 218 12.89 -7.47 14.30
N CYS A 219 11.63 -7.31 13.94
CA CYS A 219 10.88 -6.09 14.21
C CYS A 219 10.25 -6.14 15.60
N PRO A 220 10.13 -5.01 16.31
CA PRO A 220 9.56 -4.93 17.66
C PRO A 220 8.22 -5.67 17.84
N ASP A 221 7.38 -5.67 16.80
CA ASP A 221 6.03 -6.26 16.83
C ASP A 221 5.95 -7.70 16.31
N SER A 222 7.09 -8.28 15.87
CA SER A 222 7.10 -9.65 15.40
C SER A 222 7.13 -10.63 16.57
N VAL A 223 6.17 -11.55 16.60
CA VAL A 223 6.03 -12.64 17.60
C VAL A 223 7.27 -13.56 17.62
N LEU A 224 8.10 -13.51 16.58
CA LEU A 224 9.34 -14.28 16.44
C LEU A 224 10.55 -13.38 16.74
N ARG A 225 10.94 -13.31 18.01
CA ARG A 225 12.24 -12.77 18.46
C ARG A 225 13.39 -13.76 18.26
N ASP A 226 13.33 -14.62 17.25
CA ASP A 226 14.29 -15.72 17.13
C ASP A 226 15.38 -15.35 16.12
N CYS A 227 16.54 -14.97 16.66
CA CYS A 227 17.81 -14.98 15.94
C CYS A 227 18.19 -16.44 15.66
N PHE A 228 18.24 -16.89 14.40
CA PHE A 228 19.03 -18.07 14.06
C PHE A 228 20.45 -17.60 13.71
N PHE A 229 21.39 -17.93 14.59
CA PHE A 229 22.83 -17.81 14.38
C PHE A 229 23.35 -18.95 13.49
#